data_AF-A0A0N4YRT0-F1
#
_entry.id   AF-A0A0N4YRT0-F1
#
_cell.length_a   1.000
_cell.length_b   1.000
_cell.length_c   1.000
_cell.angle_alpha   90.00
_cell.angle_beta   90.00
_cell.angle_gamma   90.00
#
_symmetry.space_group_name_H-M   'P 1'
#
loop_
_entity.id
_entity.type
_entity.pdbx_description
1 polymer ?
#
loop_
_entity_poly.entity_id
_entity_poly.type
_entity_poly.pdbx_seq_one_letter_code
_entity_poly.pdbx_strand_id
1 'polypeptide(L)'
;MKGGGIGRPPPDAGIPSDMKTLYEAFRERKSFRLLEFYKVAENYGLKSIFAGRMSVAELVGFEENLLKAAFAYIRPRKEYPNGIGEERSLLERIFGVYVTFVIFYAQPLDYVTKVRILFGLFDV
;
A
#
# COMPACT_ATOMS: atom_id res chain seq x y z
N MET A 1 5.79 -33.48 19.34
CA MET A 1 6.24 -33.07 17.99
C MET A 1 5.03 -33.08 17.06
N LYS A 2 4.55 -31.92 16.59
CA LYS A 2 3.41 -31.81 15.66
C LYS A 2 3.79 -30.90 14.49
N GLY A 3 3.90 -31.51 13.31
CA GLY A 3 3.64 -30.94 11.98
C GLY A 3 4.38 -29.66 11.59
N GLY A 4 5.56 -29.80 10.99
CA GLY A 4 6.16 -28.76 10.14
C GLY A 4 5.39 -28.61 8.84
N GLY A 5 4.21 -27.99 8.90
CA GLY A 5 3.58 -27.42 7.71
C GLY A 5 4.35 -26.17 7.34
N ILE A 6 4.99 -26.15 6.17
CA ILE A 6 5.59 -24.94 5.61
C ILE A 6 4.41 -24.02 5.29
N GLY A 7 3.98 -23.23 6.29
CA GLY A 7 2.88 -22.29 6.15
C GLY A 7 3.22 -21.34 5.02
N ARG A 8 2.38 -21.30 3.98
CA ARG A 8 2.50 -20.23 3.00
C ARG A 8 2.47 -18.91 3.77
N PRO A 9 3.39 -17.97 3.49
CA PRO A 9 3.32 -16.65 4.09
C PRO A 9 1.93 -16.07 3.84
N PRO A 10 1.37 -15.30 4.79
CA PRO A 10 0.18 -14.52 4.56
C PRO A 10 0.31 -13.74 3.23
N PRO A 11 -0.74 -13.62 2.41
CA PRO A 11 -0.69 -12.93 1.11
C PRO A 11 -0.17 -11.49 1.18
N ASP A 12 -0.25 -10.88 2.35
CA ASP A 12 0.11 -9.51 2.67
C ASP A 12 1.52 -9.36 3.30
N ALA A 13 2.22 -10.46 3.58
CA ALA A 13 3.52 -10.44 4.26
C ALA A 13 4.60 -9.63 3.52
N GLY A 14 4.48 -9.51 2.19
CA GLY A 14 5.39 -8.73 1.34
C GLY A 14 5.13 -7.22 1.34
N ILE A 15 3.92 -6.78 1.72
CA ILE A 15 3.47 -5.39 1.54
C ILE A 15 4.42 -4.38 2.17
N PRO A 16 4.91 -4.53 3.42
CA PRO A 16 5.82 -3.54 4.01
C PRO A 16 7.12 -3.38 3.23
N SER A 17 7.66 -4.48 2.70
CA SER A 17 8.88 -4.47 1.89
C SER A 17 8.62 -3.82 0.54
N ASP A 18 7.54 -4.21 -0.14
CA ASP A 18 7.18 -3.68 -1.46
C ASP A 18 6.93 -2.17 -1.41
N MET A 19 6.24 -1.70 -0.35
CA MET A 19 6.00 -0.27 -0.14
C MET A 19 7.30 0.51 0.07
N LYS A 20 8.25 -0.06 0.81
CA LYS A 20 9.56 0.56 1.01
C LYS A 20 10.33 0.63 -0.31
N THR A 21 10.35 -0.46 -1.09
CA THR A 21 11.00 -0.51 -2.40
C THR A 21 10.37 0.51 -3.36
N LEU A 22 9.04 0.61 -3.41
CA LEU A 22 8.34 1.57 -4.25
C LEU A 22 8.64 3.02 -3.84
N TYR A 23 8.71 3.30 -2.53
CA TYR A 23 9.10 4.60 -2.01
C TYR A 23 10.53 4.97 -2.40
N GLU A 24 11.48 4.03 -2.26
CA GLU A 24 12.88 4.25 -2.62
C GLU A 24 13.03 4.55 -4.11
N ALA A 25 12.35 3.79 -4.97
CA ALA A 25 12.33 4.03 -6.41
C ALA A 25 11.70 5.40 -6.78
N PHE A 26 10.65 5.82 -6.07
CA PHE A 26 10.09 7.16 -6.26
C PHE A 26 11.04 8.25 -5.77
N ARG A 27 11.72 8.04 -4.64
CA ARG A 27 12.69 8.98 -4.08
C ARG A 27 13.86 9.23 -5.04
N GLU A 28 14.31 8.20 -5.75
CA GLU A 28 15.36 8.31 -6.77
C GLU A 28 14.96 9.19 -7.96
N ARG A 29 13.65 9.37 -8.23
CA ARG A 29 13.18 10.32 -9.25
C ARG A 29 13.45 11.78 -8.89
N LYS A 30 13.78 12.07 -7.62
CA LYS A 30 14.02 13.44 -7.10
C LYS A 30 12.90 14.41 -7.50
N SER A 31 11.66 13.94 -7.48
CA SER A 31 10.50 14.70 -7.90
C SER A 31 9.34 14.49 -6.95
N PHE A 32 8.53 15.53 -6.79
CA PHE A 32 7.26 15.47 -6.06
C PHE A 32 6.07 15.31 -7.01
N ARG A 33 6.28 15.17 -8.32
CA ARG A 33 5.19 15.14 -9.30
C ARG A 33 4.56 13.75 -9.37
N LEU A 34 3.22 13.71 -9.35
CA LEU A 34 2.43 12.50 -9.55
C LEU A 34 2.82 11.73 -10.82
N LEU A 35 3.13 12.44 -11.91
CA LEU A 35 3.55 11.79 -13.17
C LEU A 35 4.83 10.96 -13.02
N GLU A 36 5.80 11.42 -12.23
CA GLU A 36 7.03 10.65 -11.99
C GLU A 36 6.79 9.43 -11.11
N PHE A 37 5.87 9.56 -10.14
CA PHE A 37 5.40 8.41 -9.37
C PHE A 37 4.68 7.40 -10.28
N TYR A 38 3.82 7.84 -11.19
CA TYR A 38 3.10 6.96 -12.11
C TYR A 38 4.03 6.09 -12.95
N LYS A 39 5.14 6.65 -13.44
CA LYS A 39 6.17 5.88 -14.17
C LYS A 39 6.77 4.78 -13.30
N VAL A 40 6.98 5.04 -12.00
CA VAL A 40 7.44 4.03 -11.04
C VAL A 40 6.34 2.98 -10.83
N ALA A 41 5.11 3.40 -10.52
CA ALA A 41 3.98 2.49 -10.31
C ALA A 41 3.73 1.56 -11.52
N GLU A 42 3.88 2.08 -12.74
CA GLU A 42 3.80 1.29 -13.97
C GLU A 42 4.95 0.29 -14.10
N ASN A 43 6.20 0.72 -13.88
CA ASN A 43 7.37 -0.16 -13.92
C ASN A 43 7.29 -1.32 -12.91
N TYR A 44 6.66 -1.09 -11.76
CA TYR A 44 6.46 -2.10 -10.71
C TYR A 44 5.13 -2.88 -10.87
N GLY A 45 4.37 -2.66 -11.94
CA GLY A 45 3.14 -3.42 -12.21
C GLY A 45 2.00 -3.15 -11.22
N LEU A 46 2.00 -1.99 -10.55
CA LEU A 46 1.00 -1.67 -9.51
C LEU A 46 -0.43 -1.62 -10.07
N LYS A 47 -0.59 -1.29 -11.36
CA LYS A 47 -1.90 -1.33 -12.06
C LYS A 47 -2.52 -2.72 -12.12
N SER A 48 -1.71 -3.77 -12.05
CA SER A 48 -2.13 -5.17 -12.10
C SER A 48 -2.07 -5.86 -10.74
N ILE A 49 -1.94 -5.10 -9.64
CA ILE A 49 -1.76 -5.67 -8.29
C ILE A 49 -2.91 -6.60 -7.87
N PHE A 50 -4.11 -6.41 -8.43
CA PHE A 50 -5.29 -7.22 -8.17
C PHE A 50 -5.58 -8.27 -9.26
N ALA A 51 -4.72 -8.42 -10.27
CA ALA A 51 -4.95 -9.31 -11.41
C ALA A 51 -4.72 -10.82 -11.08
N GLY A 52 -4.49 -11.17 -9.82
CA GLY A 52 -4.28 -12.54 -9.35
C GLY A 52 -5.56 -13.30 -9.02
N ARG A 53 -5.48 -14.63 -9.05
CA ARG A 53 -6.55 -15.51 -8.55
C ARG A 53 -6.49 -15.58 -7.01
N MET A 54 -7.06 -14.59 -6.35
CA MET A 54 -7.36 -14.63 -4.90
C MET A 54 -8.84 -14.94 -4.71
N SER A 55 -9.20 -15.66 -3.65
CA SER A 55 -10.60 -15.69 -3.22
C SER A 55 -11.06 -14.29 -2.81
N VAL A 56 -12.37 -14.05 -2.80
CA VAL A 56 -12.93 -12.73 -2.39
C VAL A 56 -12.46 -12.34 -0.99
N ALA A 57 -12.40 -13.29 -0.05
CA ALA A 57 -11.94 -13.04 1.31
C ALA A 57 -10.44 -12.68 1.38
N GLU A 58 -9.60 -13.38 0.62
CA GLU A 58 -8.17 -13.07 0.53
C GLU A 58 -7.93 -11.71 -0.12
N LEU A 59 -8.68 -11.37 -1.18
CA LEU A 59 -8.53 -10.07 -1.82
C LEU A 59 -8.93 -8.93 -0.88
N VAL A 60 -10.06 -9.05 -0.17
CA VAL A 60 -10.49 -8.02 0.78
C VAL A 60 -9.45 -7.81 1.88
N GLY A 61 -8.92 -8.90 2.45
CA GLY A 61 -7.85 -8.81 3.46
C GLY A 61 -6.56 -8.20 2.90
N PHE A 62 -6.18 -8.58 1.69
CA PHE A 62 -5.03 -8.01 1.00
C PHE A 62 -5.21 -6.51 0.73
N GLU A 63 -6.37 -6.08 0.22
CA GLU A 63 -6.70 -4.68 -0.02
C GLU A 63 -6.66 -3.87 1.26
N GLU A 64 -7.24 -4.38 2.34
CA GLU A 64 -7.23 -3.71 3.64
C GLU A 64 -5.80 -3.50 4.15
N ASN A 65 -4.96 -4.53 4.08
CA ASN A 65 -3.57 -4.45 4.55
C ASN A 65 -2.70 -3.57 3.63
N LEU A 66 -2.95 -3.59 2.32
CA LEU A 66 -2.30 -2.71 1.35
C LEU A 66 -2.64 -1.24 1.60
N LEU A 67 -3.92 -0.93 1.84
CA LEU A 67 -4.36 0.42 2.19
C LEU A 67 -3.81 0.88 3.53
N LYS A 68 -3.84 0.03 4.57
CA LYS A 68 -3.22 0.34 5.86
C LYS A 68 -1.74 0.70 5.69
N ALA A 69 -1.01 -0.06 4.89
CA ALA A 69 0.40 0.21 4.60
C ALA A 69 0.60 1.52 3.84
N ALA A 70 -0.25 1.84 2.86
CA ALA A 70 -0.24 3.11 2.14
C ALA A 70 -0.54 4.30 3.05
N PHE A 71 -1.61 4.21 3.84
CA PHE A 71 -2.03 5.23 4.80
C PHE A 71 -0.99 5.47 5.88
N ALA A 72 -0.20 4.44 6.26
CA ALA A 72 0.90 4.63 7.18
C ALA A 72 1.81 5.76 6.68
N TYR A 73 2.16 5.83 5.39
CA TYR A 73 3.03 6.88 4.85
C TYR A 73 2.42 8.30 4.88
N ILE A 74 1.09 8.43 4.87
CA ILE A 74 0.40 9.74 4.90
C ILE A 74 0.54 10.42 6.27
N ARG A 75 0.59 9.62 7.34
CA ARG A 75 0.67 10.12 8.71
C ARG A 75 1.97 10.92 8.94
N PRO A 76 1.91 12.04 9.67
CA PRO A 76 3.08 12.89 9.92
C PRO A 76 4.18 12.21 10.74
N ARG A 77 3.85 11.17 11.51
CA ARG A 77 4.82 10.42 12.32
C ARG A 77 4.75 8.91 12.04
N LYS A 78 5.92 8.27 11.99
CA LYS A 78 6.07 6.82 12.12
C LYS A 78 5.86 6.47 13.59
N GLU A 79 4.86 5.67 13.88
CA GLU A 79 4.68 5.10 15.22
C GLU A 79 5.49 3.81 15.30
N TYR A 80 6.38 3.73 16.29
CA TYR A 80 7.12 2.51 16.58
C TYR A 80 6.59 1.91 17.90
N PRO A 81 6.67 0.58 18.12
CA PRO A 81 6.14 -0.07 19.31
C PRO A 81 6.72 0.45 20.63
N ASN A 82 7.89 1.09 20.58
CA ASN A 82 8.58 1.69 21.73
C ASN A 82 8.10 3.13 22.05
N GLY A 83 7.11 3.66 21.34
CA GLY A 83 6.58 5.01 21.55
C GLY A 83 7.45 6.17 21.04
N ILE A 84 8.65 5.89 20.52
CA ILE A 84 9.56 6.89 19.96
C ILE A 84 9.22 7.04 18.49
N GLY A 85 8.37 8.00 18.15
CA GLY A 85 7.99 8.27 16.77
C GLY A 85 8.99 9.13 16.00
N GLU A 86 9.16 8.86 14.70
CA GLU A 86 9.99 9.69 13.80
C GLU A 86 9.09 10.52 12.88
N GLU A 87 9.45 11.77 12.61
CA GLU A 87 8.72 12.58 11.63
C GLU A 87 8.94 12.07 10.21
N ARG A 88 7.85 11.96 9.45
CA ARG A 88 7.92 11.65 8.03
C ARG A 88 8.20 12.90 7.23
N SER A 89 9.11 12.76 6.27
CA SER A 89 9.39 13.78 5.27
C SER A 89 8.14 14.09 4.42
N LEU A 90 8.12 15.29 3.82
CA LEU A 90 7.08 15.67 2.86
C LEU A 90 6.98 14.67 1.70
N LEU A 91 8.11 14.12 1.26
CA LEU A 91 8.16 13.16 0.16
C LEU A 91 7.48 11.84 0.53
N GLU A 92 7.71 11.32 1.74
CA GLU A 92 7.03 10.11 2.24
C GLU A 92 5.52 10.31 2.29
N ARG A 93 5.06 11.48 2.75
CA ARG A 93 3.63 11.79 2.83
C ARG A 93 3.00 11.89 1.45
N ILE A 94 3.66 12.55 0.50
CA ILE A 94 3.23 12.63 -0.90
C ILE A 94 3.18 11.24 -1.54
N PHE A 95 4.20 10.41 -1.30
CA PHE A 95 4.21 9.02 -1.74
C PHE A 95 2.99 8.25 -1.21
N GLY A 96 2.67 8.38 0.08
CA GLY A 96 1.49 7.74 0.68
C GLY A 96 0.18 8.16 0.00
N VAL A 97 0.04 9.44 -0.35
CA VAL A 97 -1.14 9.94 -1.10
C VAL A 97 -1.19 9.32 -2.50
N TYR A 98 -0.05 9.29 -3.21
CA TYR A 98 0.01 8.80 -4.58
C TYR A 98 -0.22 7.31 -4.71
N VAL A 99 0.35 6.50 -3.82
CA VAL A 99 0.15 5.06 -3.84
C VAL A 99 -1.30 4.71 -3.50
N THR A 100 -1.91 5.39 -2.52
CA THR A 100 -3.34 5.27 -2.20
C THR A 100 -4.21 5.60 -3.42
N PHE A 101 -3.90 6.69 -4.11
CA PHE A 101 -4.59 7.10 -5.34
C PHE A 101 -4.50 6.02 -6.42
N VAL A 102 -3.30 5.51 -6.71
CA VAL A 102 -3.12 4.48 -7.74
C VAL A 102 -3.82 3.18 -7.36
N ILE A 103 -3.74 2.74 -6.11
CA ILE A 103 -4.41 1.52 -5.63
C ILE A 103 -5.93 1.63 -5.84
N PHE A 104 -6.53 2.77 -5.48
CA PHE A 104 -7.96 3.00 -5.68
C PHE A 104 -8.38 2.87 -7.16
N TYR A 105 -7.59 3.41 -8.08
CA TYR A 105 -7.88 3.32 -9.52
C TYR A 105 -7.44 2.02 -10.18
N ALA A 106 -6.61 1.21 -9.52
CA ALA A 106 -6.20 -0.11 -9.99
C ALA A 106 -7.26 -1.19 -9.71
N GLN A 107 -8.27 -0.89 -8.87
CA GLN A 107 -9.31 -1.86 -8.52
C GLN A 107 -10.12 -2.30 -9.76
N PRO A 108 -10.42 -3.60 -9.91
CA PRO A 108 -11.26 -4.09 -11.00
C PRO A 108 -12.65 -3.45 -10.98
N LEU A 109 -13.19 -3.13 -12.17
CA LEU A 109 -14.50 -2.49 -12.30
C LEU A 109 -15.66 -3.37 -11.82
N ASP A 110 -15.52 -4.69 -11.90
CA ASP A 110 -16.57 -5.68 -11.66
C ASP A 110 -16.45 -6.40 -10.30
N TYR A 111 -15.70 -5.83 -9.35
CA TYR A 111 -15.50 -6.46 -8.05
C TYR A 111 -16.71 -6.27 -7.12
N VAL A 112 -17.04 -7.32 -6.34
CA VAL A 112 -18.17 -7.36 -5.39
C VAL A 112 -18.04 -6.29 -4.30
N THR A 113 -16.81 -5.86 -4.01
CA THR A 113 -16.51 -4.83 -3.01
C THR A 113 -15.47 -3.88 -3.61
N LYS A 114 -15.84 -2.61 -3.78
CA LYS A 114 -14.89 -1.53 -4.11
C LYS A 114 -14.52 -0.83 -2.83
N VAL A 115 -13.26 -0.44 -2.68
CA VAL A 115 -12.85 0.42 -1.56
C VAL A 115 -13.54 1.76 -1.78
N ARG A 116 -14.54 2.07 -0.96
CA ARG A 116 -15.18 3.38 -0.99
C ARG A 116 -14.29 4.35 -0.24
N ILE A 117 -13.64 5.26 -0.95
CA ILE A 117 -13.10 6.47 -0.32
C ILE A 117 -14.31 7.36 -0.01
N LEU A 118 -14.98 7.10 1.12
CA LEU A 118 -15.86 8.08 1.72
C LEU A 118 -14.98 9.03 2.53
N PHE A 119 -15.01 10.32 2.22
CA PHE A 119 -14.27 11.39 2.91
C PHE A 119 -14.65 11.57 4.41
N GLY A 120 -15.32 10.60 5.05
CA GLY A 120 -15.90 10.73 6.39
C GLY A 120 -15.79 9.48 7.28
N LEU A 121 -14.85 8.58 7.03
CA LEU A 121 -14.62 7.38 7.88
C LEU A 121 -13.32 7.43 8.70
N PHE A 122 -12.71 8.61 8.81
CA PHE A 122 -11.55 8.83 9.65
C PHE A 122 -11.94 9.78 10.77
N ASP A 123 -12.42 9.22 11.89
CA ASP A 123 -12.52 9.96 13.14
C ASP A 123 -11.12 10.47 13.52
N VAL A 124 -11.07 11.76 13.83
CA VAL A 124 -9.93 12.55 14.29
C VAL A 124 -9.53 12.16 15.71
#